data_AF-A0A9W6PZU6-F1
#
_entry.id   AF-A0A9W6PZU6-F1
#
_cell.length_a   1.000
_cell.length_b   1.000
_cell.length_c   1.000
_cell.angle_alpha   90.00
_cell.angle_beta   90.00
_cell.angle_gamma   90.00
#
_symmetry.space_group_name_H-M   'P 1'
#
loop_
_entity.id
_entity.type
_entity.pdbx_description
1 polymer ?
#
loop_
_entity_poly.entity_id
_entity_poly.type
_entity_poly.pdbx_seq_one_letter_code
_entity_poly.pdbx_strand_id
1 'polypeptide(L)'
;MLIIVWTGLGLLVVPLLMGVGIVGAILLENLIGPVGMPVGLAIGTVLLVVLGRAMNRDYNEHSLYGIPVQHWAWIQGFFTVFSVVLILLS
;
A
#
# COMPACT_ATOMS: atom_id res chain seq x y z
N MET A 1 9.67 -25.12 -7.77
CA MET A 1 8.37 -25.13 -7.07
C MET A 1 8.29 -23.82 -6.29
N LEU A 2 7.50 -22.84 -6.76
CA LEU A 2 7.32 -21.57 -6.06
C LEU A 2 6.37 -21.86 -4.88
N ILE A 3 6.94 -22.26 -3.74
CA ILE A 3 6.16 -22.45 -2.52
C ILE A 3 5.62 -21.07 -2.17
N ILE A 4 4.31 -20.88 -2.29
CA ILE A 4 3.68 -19.64 -1.85
C ILE A 4 3.75 -19.65 -0.33
N VAL A 5 4.77 -18.99 0.21
CA VAL A 5 5.00 -18.83 1.63
C VAL A 5 4.14 -17.67 2.10
N TRP A 6 3.04 -17.99 2.76
CA TRP A 6 2.21 -17.04 3.51
C TRP A 6 2.62 -17.15 4.96
N THR A 7 3.17 -16.08 5.54
CA THR A 7 3.68 -16.14 6.92
C THR A 7 3.12 -15.02 7.77
N GLY A 8 2.60 -15.41 8.94
CA GLY A 8 2.09 -14.54 9.99
C GLY A 8 0.98 -13.58 9.52
N LEU A 9 1.04 -12.34 10.02
CA LEU A 9 0.02 -11.32 9.81
C LEU A 9 0.04 -10.68 8.41
N GLY A 10 1.07 -10.96 7.58
CA GLY A 10 1.18 -10.38 6.24
C GLY A 10 -0.02 -10.70 5.33
N LEU A 11 -0.64 -11.87 5.51
CA LEU A 11 -1.84 -12.29 4.79
C LEU A 11 -3.03 -11.35 4.99
N LEU A 12 -3.18 -10.79 6.20
CA LEU A 12 -4.30 -9.92 6.54
C LEU A 12 -3.92 -8.45 6.36
N VAL A 13 -2.72 -8.09 6.78
CA VAL A 13 -2.27 -6.69 6.81
C VAL A 13 -2.07 -6.14 5.40
N VAL A 14 -1.53 -6.91 4.45
CA VAL A 14 -1.31 -6.39 3.09
C VAL A 14 -2.64 -6.05 2.38
N PRO A 15 -3.64 -6.96 2.28
CA PRO A 15 -4.92 -6.61 1.68
C PRO A 15 -5.64 -5.48 2.42
N LEU A 16 -5.57 -5.46 3.75
CA LEU A 16 -6.20 -4.43 4.56
C LEU A 16 -5.60 -3.05 4.30
N LEU A 17 -4.28 -2.91 4.33
CA LEU A 17 -3.61 -1.61 4.14
C LEU A 17 -3.70 -1.14 2.69
N MET A 18 -3.63 -2.05 1.72
CA MET A 18 -3.94 -1.75 0.32
C MET A 18 -5.36 -1.21 0.19
N GLY A 19 -6.34 -1.91 0.78
CA GLY A 19 -7.74 -1.50 0.82
C GLY A 19 -7.93 -0.14 1.46
N VAL A 20 -7.28 0.15 2.59
CA VAL A 20 -7.33 1.45 3.27
C VAL A 20 -6.87 2.57 2.35
N GLY A 21 -5.76 2.40 1.62
CA GLY A 21 -5.32 3.46 0.71
C GLY A 21 -6.22 3.61 -0.53
N ILE A 22 -6.82 2.54 -1.05
CA ILE A 22 -7.80 2.61 -2.16
C ILE A 22 -9.08 3.31 -1.70
N VAL A 23 -9.66 2.88 -0.57
CA VAL A 23 -10.87 3.49 0.00
C VAL A 23 -10.60 4.93 0.38
N GLY A 24 -9.46 5.22 1.00
CA GLY A 24 -9.02 6.57 1.32
C GLY A 24 -8.90 7.45 0.08
N ALA A 25 -8.35 6.92 -1.02
CA ALA A 25 -8.25 7.63 -2.29
C ALA A 25 -9.63 7.99 -2.85
N ILE A 26 -10.57 7.05 -2.88
CA ILE A 26 -11.94 7.28 -3.35
C ILE A 26 -12.64 8.33 -2.47
N LEU A 27 -12.55 8.20 -1.14
CA LEU A 27 -13.20 9.14 -0.22
C LEU A 27 -12.63 10.55 -0.35
N LEU A 28 -11.30 10.67 -0.43
CA LEU A 28 -10.64 11.95 -0.56
C LEU A 28 -10.88 12.58 -1.93
N GLU A 29 -10.92 11.80 -3.00
CA GLU A 29 -11.25 12.31 -4.34
C GLU A 29 -12.64 12.96 -4.36
N ASN A 30 -13.63 12.31 -3.73
CA ASN A 30 -14.98 12.86 -3.58
C ASN A 30 -15.04 14.12 -2.70
N LEU A 31 -14.09 14.30 -1.78
CA LEU A 31 -14.08 15.41 -0.82
C LEU A 31 -13.33 16.65 -1.33
N ILE A 32 -12.16 16.45 -1.93
CA ILE A 32 -11.24 17.53 -2.33
C ILE A 32 -10.89 17.51 -3.82
N GLY A 33 -11.63 16.75 -4.61
CA GLY A 33 -11.44 16.65 -6.06
C GLY A 33 -10.26 15.76 -6.46
N PRO A 34 -9.76 15.87 -7.71
CA PRO A 34 -8.81 14.91 -8.29
C PRO A 34 -7.53 14.70 -7.47
N VAL A 35 -7.08 15.72 -6.74
CA VAL A 35 -5.90 15.64 -5.85
C VAL A 35 -6.10 14.72 -4.63
N GLY A 36 -7.35 14.38 -4.28
CA GLY A 36 -7.65 13.46 -3.19
C GLY A 36 -7.19 12.03 -3.45
N MET A 37 -7.25 11.58 -4.70
CA MET A 37 -6.82 10.24 -5.11
C MET A 37 -5.33 9.97 -4.79
N PRO A 38 -4.35 10.80 -5.24
CA PRO A 38 -2.95 10.59 -4.88
C PRO A 38 -2.70 10.71 -3.38
N VAL A 39 -3.42 11.58 -2.67
CA VAL A 39 -3.26 11.73 -1.20
C VAL A 39 -3.66 10.44 -0.48
N GLY A 40 -4.80 9.84 -0.83
CA GLY A 40 -5.24 8.58 -0.21
C GLY A 40 -4.30 7.41 -0.49
N LEU A 41 -3.81 7.28 -1.73
CA LEU A 41 -2.82 6.27 -2.10
C LEU A 41 -1.47 6.51 -1.39
N ALA A 42 -1.04 7.76 -1.23
CA ALA A 42 0.16 8.11 -0.48
C ALA A 42 0.04 7.69 0.99
N ILE A 43 -1.11 7.94 1.63
CA ILE A 43 -1.37 7.51 3.01
C ILE A 43 -1.27 5.98 3.12
N GLY A 44 -1.92 5.23 2.23
CA GLY A 44 -1.81 3.76 2.21
C GLY A 44 -0.37 3.26 2.04
N THR A 45 0.38 3.90 1.14
CA THR A 45 1.80 3.62 0.91
C THR A 45 2.63 3.83 2.19
N VAL A 46 2.43 4.96 2.88
CA VAL A 46 3.12 5.25 4.14
C VAL A 46 2.77 4.25 5.22
N LEU A 47 1.49 3.86 5.35
CA LEU A 47 1.06 2.85 6.31
C LEU A 47 1.71 1.49 6.05
N LEU A 48 1.80 1.05 4.79
CA LEU A 48 2.51 -0.19 4.43
C LEU A 48 3.99 -0.14 4.85
N VAL A 49 4.67 0.99 4.62
CA VAL A 49 6.08 1.15 5.04
C VAL A 49 6.21 1.13 6.56
N VAL A 50 5.43 1.95 7.26
CA VAL A 50 5.56 2.12 8.72
C VAL A 50 5.17 0.85 9.45
N LEU A 51 3.98 0.31 9.18
CA LEU A 51 3.50 -0.90 9.84
C LEU A 51 4.29 -2.12 9.39
N GLY A 52 4.64 -2.22 8.10
CA GLY A 52 5.48 -3.31 7.61
C GLY A 52 6.86 -3.34 8.28
N ARG A 53 7.52 -2.20 8.46
CA ARG A 53 8.79 -2.10 9.20
C ARG A 53 8.64 -2.37 10.69
N ALA A 54 7.54 -1.93 11.31
CA ALA A 54 7.28 -2.20 12.72
C ALA A 54 7.05 -3.70 12.98
N MET A 55 6.32 -4.37 12.09
CA MET A 55 6.04 -5.80 12.17
C MET A 55 7.27 -6.65 11.86
N ASN A 56 8.04 -6.29 10.84
CA ASN A 56 9.25 -6.99 10.42
C ASN A 56 10.53 -6.34 10.98
N ARG A 57 10.50 -5.86 12.22
CA ARG A 57 11.63 -5.13 12.83
C ARG A 57 12.88 -6.00 12.94
N ASP A 58 12.69 -7.23 13.40
CA ASP A 58 13.79 -8.16 13.70
C ASP A 58 14.04 -9.13 12.54
N TYR A 59 12.97 -9.65 11.92
CA TYR A 59 13.02 -10.56 10.79
C TYR A 59 11.85 -10.34 9.82
N ASN A 60 12.01 -10.73 8.55
CA ASN A 60 10.97 -10.65 7.52
C ASN A 60 9.94 -11.80 7.62
N GLU A 61 9.35 -11.99 8.79
CA GLU A 61 8.42 -13.09 9.07
C GLU A 61 7.01 -12.81 8.59
N HIS A 62 6.59 -11.56 8.46
CA HIS A 62 5.27 -11.18 7.97
C HIS A 62 5.36 -10.85 6.48
N SER A 63 4.87 -11.79 5.66
CA SER A 63 4.97 -11.71 4.20
C SER A 63 3.71 -12.20 3.51
N LEU A 64 3.47 -11.68 2.31
CA LEU A 64 2.44 -12.12 1.38
C LEU A 64 3.14 -12.56 0.09
N TYR A 65 2.94 -13.79 -0.37
CA TYR A 65 3.67 -14.38 -1.51
C TYR A 65 5.21 -14.32 -1.36
N GLY A 66 5.73 -14.45 -0.13
CA GLY A 66 7.16 -14.29 0.16
C GLY A 66 7.69 -12.85 0.07
N ILE A 67 6.82 -11.87 -0.18
CA ILE A 67 7.16 -10.45 -0.22
C ILE A 67 6.84 -9.83 1.16
N PRO A 68 7.83 -9.28 1.89
CA PRO A 68 7.60 -8.67 3.19
C PRO A 68 6.62 -7.49 3.09
N VAL A 69 5.78 -7.27 4.10
CA VAL A 69 4.70 -6.25 4.10
C VAL A 69 5.17 -4.88 3.59
N GLN A 70 6.32 -4.39 4.05
CA GLN A 70 6.84 -3.06 3.68
C GLN A 70 7.18 -2.91 2.19
N HIS A 71 7.44 -4.01 1.47
CA HIS A 71 7.75 -3.96 0.04
C HIS A 71 6.50 -3.85 -0.84
N TRP A 72 5.32 -4.18 -0.31
CA TRP A 72 4.05 -3.93 -0.99
C TRP A 72 3.77 -2.44 -1.20
N ALA A 73 4.41 -1.57 -0.41
CA ALA A 73 4.37 -0.13 -0.60
C ALA A 73 4.87 0.31 -1.99
N TRP A 74 5.72 -0.48 -2.67
CA TRP A 74 6.15 -0.14 -4.03
C TRP A 74 5.00 -0.15 -5.04
N ILE A 75 4.07 -1.10 -4.90
CA ILE A 75 2.91 -1.20 -5.80
C ILE A 75 1.98 -0.02 -5.57
N GLN A 76 1.63 0.26 -4.31
CA GLN A 76 0.74 1.37 -3.99
C GLN A 76 1.38 2.74 -4.27
N GLY A 77 2.69 2.86 -4.02
CA GLY A 77 3.49 4.04 -4.34
C GLY A 77 3.58 4.28 -5.84
N PHE A 78 3.70 3.23 -6.65
CA PHE A 78 3.61 3.34 -8.12
C PHE A 78 2.29 3.96 -8.55
N PHE A 79 1.15 3.46 -8.04
CA PHE A 79 -0.16 4.04 -8.37
C PHE A 79 -0.32 5.47 -7.85
N THR A 80 0.29 5.80 -6.71
CA THR A 80 0.34 7.17 -6.19
C THR A 80 1.01 8.09 -7.21
N VAL A 81 2.25 7.79 -7.61
CA VAL A 81 3.00 8.60 -8.60
C VAL A 81 2.28 8.64 -9.94
N PHE A 82 1.76 7.51 -10.40
CA PHE A 82 1.03 7.42 -11.66
C PHE A 82 -0.22 8.31 -11.65
N SER A 83 -0.99 8.33 -10.55
CA SER A 83 -2.16 9.21 -10.43
C SER A 83 -1.79 10.69 -10.47
N VAL A 84 -0.67 11.10 -9.88
CA VAL A 84 -0.15 12.47 -10.00
C VAL A 84 0.16 12.81 -11.46
N VAL A 85 0.84 11.92 -12.17
CA VAL A 85 1.16 12.12 -13.59
C VAL A 85 -0.12 12.27 -14.44
N LEU A 86 -1.14 11.44 -14.19
CA LEU A 86 -2.42 11.56 -14.90
C LEU A 86 -3.09 12.92 -14.68
N ILE A 87 -3.10 13.41 -13.43
CA ILE A 87 -3.65 14.73 -13.10
C ILE A 87 -2.88 15.87 -13.79
N LEU A 88 -1.56 15.74 -13.92
CA LEU A 88 -0.74 16.76 -14.60
C LEU A 88 -0.93 16.76 -16.12
N LEU A 89 -1.45 15.67 -16.70
CA LEU A 89 -1.70 15.54 -18.14
C LEU A 89 -3.15 15.84 -18.54
N SER A 90 -4.07 15.96 -17.57
CA SER A 90 -5.49 16.29 -17.77
C SER A 90 -5.75 17.78 -17.70
#